data_AF-A0A319CJ49-F1
#
_entry.id   AF-A0A319CJ49-F1
#
_cell.length_a   1.000
_cell.length_b   1.000
_cell.length_c   1.000
_cell.angle_alpha   90.00
_cell.angle_beta   90.00
_cell.angle_gamma   90.00
#
_symmetry.space_group_name_H-M   'P 1'
#
loop_
_entity.id
_entity.type
_entity.pdbx_description
1 polymer ?
#
loop_
_entity_poly.entity_id
_entity_poly.type
_entity_poly.pdbx_seq_one_letter_code
_entity_poly.pdbx_strand_id
1 'polypeptide(L)'
;MLSPPTDEFREFLSSNDALEFTRYQPAGKSLPSKYMTNGILTQAMIDILLRVLRQGNIRFNHKDKDLKFCVKFGFLYTFLDFADKVYCVLPSNLHARFLEYEHSGGDQPSFQGVGGGPEIREFCIRILQSLPRESLQNTFASRRGPAGRVRARADLFQDEFYQCCWGQNSFGGAVTRDWTRTTGARTAVEIPAVGWRIELLHGFAACFDLRAIARQCGGLMERGKIRHWVVLLCAVEQGRVQGSCENLLHVVFKDDFARFTVKASGGRLEFSLGQL
;
A
#
# COMPACT_ATOMS: atom_id res chain seq x y z
N MET A 1 24.87 -5.53 -16.40
CA MET A 1 24.05 -5.59 -15.17
C MET A 1 24.22 -4.28 -14.46
N LEU A 2 23.18 -3.44 -14.36
CA LEU A 2 23.23 -2.24 -13.53
C LEU A 2 23.21 -2.70 -12.06
N SER A 3 24.16 -2.24 -11.27
CA SER A 3 24.17 -2.45 -9.82
C SER A 3 22.81 -2.07 -9.24
N PRO A 4 22.27 -2.82 -8.26
CA PRO A 4 21.05 -2.38 -7.59
C PRO A 4 21.29 -0.96 -7.06
N PRO A 5 20.28 -0.06 -7.14
CA PRO A 5 20.42 1.28 -6.60
C PRO A 5 20.90 1.19 -5.15
N THR A 6 21.93 1.98 -4.83
CA THR A 6 22.49 2.09 -3.48
C THR A 6 21.38 2.44 -2.50
N ASP A 7 21.54 2.05 -1.23
CA ASP A 7 20.55 2.33 -0.19
C ASP A 7 20.26 3.84 -0.07
N GLU A 8 21.22 4.69 -0.43
CA GLU A 8 21.11 6.14 -0.54
C GLU A 8 20.13 6.60 -1.65
N PHE A 9 20.13 5.94 -2.82
CA PHE A 9 19.18 6.25 -3.90
C PHE A 9 17.77 5.76 -3.57
N ARG A 10 17.67 4.62 -2.86
CA ARG A 10 16.38 4.16 -2.30
C ARG A 10 15.88 5.11 -1.24
N GLU A 11 16.76 5.62 -0.38
CA GLU A 11 16.43 6.59 0.66
C GLU A 11 15.94 7.91 0.04
N PHE A 12 16.62 8.41 -1.01
CA PHE A 12 16.19 9.56 -1.80
C PHE A 12 14.80 9.36 -2.41
N LEU A 13 14.57 8.24 -3.12
CA LEU A 13 13.25 7.90 -3.66
C LEU A 13 12.21 7.63 -2.57
N SER A 14 12.65 7.41 -1.32
CA SER A 14 11.80 7.26 -0.15
C SER A 14 11.54 8.56 0.62
N SER A 15 12.24 9.65 0.28
CA SER A 15 12.04 10.99 0.86
C SER A 15 10.96 11.78 0.12
N ASN A 16 10.25 12.65 0.86
CA ASN A 16 9.35 13.63 0.27
C ASN A 16 10.13 14.77 -0.40
N ASP A 17 11.39 15.02 -0.02
CA ASP A 17 12.22 16.06 -0.62
C ASP A 17 12.47 15.80 -2.12
N ALA A 18 12.64 14.54 -2.50
CA ALA A 18 12.76 14.13 -3.89
C ALA A 18 11.47 14.37 -4.69
N LEU A 19 10.31 14.18 -4.05
CA LEU A 19 9.01 14.42 -4.68
C LEU A 19 8.76 15.91 -4.85
N GLU A 20 9.05 16.71 -3.82
CA GLU A 20 8.93 18.17 -3.87
C GLU A 20 9.90 18.75 -4.91
N PHE A 21 11.13 18.25 -5.00
CA PHE A 21 12.03 18.64 -6.08
C PHE A 21 11.44 18.32 -7.46
N THR A 22 10.99 17.07 -7.66
CA THR A 22 10.43 16.61 -8.95
C THR A 22 9.19 17.38 -9.36
N ARG A 23 8.40 17.86 -8.38
CA ARG A 23 7.18 18.66 -8.57
C ARG A 23 7.38 19.90 -9.44
N TYR A 24 8.58 20.48 -9.45
CA TYR A 24 8.91 21.70 -10.20
C TYR A 24 9.85 21.46 -11.39
N GLN A 25 10.27 20.22 -11.65
CA GLN A 25 11.17 19.92 -12.75
C GLN A 25 10.43 19.49 -14.02
N PRO A 26 10.99 19.73 -15.22
CA PRO A 26 10.42 19.21 -16.47
C PRO A 26 10.19 17.69 -16.47
N ALA A 27 11.00 16.93 -15.72
CA ALA A 27 10.81 15.50 -15.52
C ALA A 27 9.49 15.14 -14.81
N GLY A 28 8.91 16.08 -14.03
CA GLY A 28 7.62 15.95 -13.37
C GLY A 28 6.40 16.22 -14.26
N LYS A 29 6.57 16.52 -15.56
CA LYS A 29 5.45 16.78 -16.49
C LYS A 29 4.48 15.61 -16.64
N SER A 30 4.94 14.37 -16.46
CA SER A 30 4.09 13.18 -16.47
C SER A 30 3.48 12.87 -15.12
N LEU A 31 3.87 13.59 -14.06
CA LEU A 31 3.28 13.44 -12.74
C LEU A 31 2.05 14.35 -12.64
N PRO A 32 0.98 13.89 -11.97
CA PRO A 32 -0.26 14.65 -11.84
C PRO A 32 -0.08 15.79 -10.82
N SER A 33 0.65 16.84 -11.18
CA SER A 33 0.84 18.05 -10.37
C SER A 33 0.04 19.21 -10.95
N LYS A 34 -0.67 19.97 -10.10
CA LYS A 34 -1.39 21.17 -10.56
C LYS A 34 -0.44 22.22 -11.15
N TYR A 35 0.80 22.30 -10.63
CA TYR A 35 1.82 23.25 -11.06
C TYR A 35 2.33 22.93 -12.46
N MET A 36 2.73 21.69 -12.72
CA MET A 36 3.30 21.28 -14.01
C MET A 36 2.28 21.19 -15.14
N THR A 37 1.00 21.07 -14.78
CA THR A 37 -0.10 20.94 -15.74
C THR A 37 -0.79 22.27 -16.03
N ASN A 38 -0.26 23.40 -15.54
CA ASN A 38 -0.85 24.73 -15.68
C ASN A 38 -2.35 24.76 -15.29
N GLY A 39 -2.73 24.05 -14.23
CA GLY A 39 -4.11 23.96 -13.76
C GLY A 39 -5.05 23.06 -14.59
N ILE A 40 -4.54 22.28 -15.55
CA ILE A 40 -5.34 21.30 -16.30
C ILE A 40 -5.86 20.18 -15.39
N LEU A 41 -5.11 19.83 -14.33
CA LEU A 41 -5.50 18.78 -13.41
C LEU A 41 -6.74 19.18 -12.58
N THR A 42 -7.90 18.66 -12.98
CA THR A 42 -9.19 18.87 -12.30
C THR A 42 -9.36 17.93 -11.10
N GLN A 43 -10.34 18.22 -10.23
CA GLN A 43 -10.68 17.31 -9.13
C GLN A 43 -11.17 15.95 -9.63
N ALA A 44 -12.00 15.93 -10.68
CA ALA A 44 -12.48 14.68 -11.28
C ALA A 44 -11.33 13.80 -11.79
N MET A 45 -10.30 14.41 -12.39
CA MET A 45 -9.08 13.70 -12.78
C MET A 45 -8.33 13.13 -11.57
N ILE A 46 -8.20 13.91 -10.49
CA ILE A 46 -7.56 13.44 -9.24
C ILE A 46 -8.34 12.26 -8.66
N ASP A 47 -9.67 12.32 -8.62
CA ASP A 47 -10.51 11.23 -8.11
C ASP A 47 -10.34 9.95 -8.92
N ILE A 48 -10.23 10.06 -10.24
CA ILE A 48 -9.89 8.94 -11.13
C ILE A 48 -8.52 8.37 -10.80
N LEU A 49 -7.50 9.23 -10.65
CA LEU A 49 -6.13 8.79 -10.36
C LEU A 49 -6.01 8.11 -8.99
N LEU A 50 -6.67 8.66 -7.96
CA LEU A 50 -6.76 8.06 -6.63
C LEU A 50 -7.54 6.74 -6.67
N ARG A 51 -8.58 6.63 -7.51
CA ARG A 51 -9.28 5.37 -7.73
C ARG A 51 -8.35 4.32 -8.37
N VAL A 52 -7.56 4.68 -9.37
CA VAL A 52 -6.57 3.75 -9.97
C VAL A 52 -5.48 3.39 -8.96
N LEU A 53 -4.97 4.35 -8.19
CA LEU A 53 -4.00 4.11 -7.12
C LEU A 53 -4.50 3.05 -6.14
N ARG A 54 -5.74 3.20 -5.67
CA ARG A 54 -6.37 2.28 -4.72
C ARG A 54 -6.63 0.93 -5.39
N GLN A 55 -7.36 0.90 -6.50
CA GLN A 55 -7.86 -0.33 -7.14
C GLN A 55 -6.79 -1.08 -7.96
N GLY A 56 -5.63 -0.46 -8.20
CA GLY A 56 -4.54 -0.93 -9.07
C GLY A 56 -4.80 -0.61 -10.54
N ASN A 57 -6.01 -0.89 -11.03
CA ASN A 57 -6.45 -0.54 -12.38
C ASN A 57 -7.97 -0.28 -12.42
N ILE A 58 -8.41 0.40 -13.47
CA ILE A 58 -9.83 0.57 -13.79
C ILE A 58 -10.09 0.30 -15.27
N ARG A 59 -11.31 -0.10 -15.62
CA ARG A 59 -11.68 -0.28 -17.03
C ARG A 59 -11.73 1.07 -17.74
N PHE A 60 -11.16 1.14 -18.95
CA PHE A 60 -11.25 2.34 -19.77
C PHE A 60 -12.67 2.57 -20.28
N ASN A 61 -13.17 3.79 -20.05
CA ASN A 61 -14.49 4.23 -20.51
C ASN A 61 -14.32 5.38 -21.51
N HIS A 62 -14.64 5.13 -22.78
CA HIS A 62 -14.54 6.14 -23.86
C HIS A 62 -15.46 7.35 -23.66
N LYS A 63 -16.52 7.23 -22.84
CA LYS A 63 -17.45 8.31 -22.53
C LYS A 63 -16.92 9.25 -21.44
N ASP A 64 -15.98 8.79 -20.62
CA ASP A 64 -15.40 9.55 -19.53
C ASP A 64 -14.31 10.49 -20.07
N LYS A 65 -14.59 11.80 -20.05
CA LYS A 65 -13.69 12.83 -20.60
C LYS A 65 -12.44 13.00 -19.74
N ASP A 66 -12.57 12.98 -18.42
CA ASP A 66 -11.47 13.16 -17.48
C ASP A 66 -10.51 11.97 -17.54
N LEU A 67 -11.04 10.74 -17.64
CA LEU A 67 -10.22 9.54 -17.84
C LEU A 67 -9.39 9.61 -19.13
N LYS A 68 -9.99 10.08 -20.23
CA LYS A 68 -9.27 10.29 -21.50
C LYS A 68 -8.18 11.33 -21.36
N PHE A 69 -8.41 12.40 -20.61
CA PHE A 69 -7.37 13.38 -20.32
C PHE A 69 -6.24 12.78 -19.49
N CYS A 70 -6.53 12.00 -18.44
CA CYS A 70 -5.51 11.31 -17.67
C CYS A 70 -4.61 10.42 -18.54
N VAL A 71 -5.17 9.74 -19.55
CA VAL A 71 -4.38 8.98 -20.53
C VAL A 71 -3.60 9.90 -21.47
N LYS A 72 -4.23 10.93 -22.04
CA LYS A 72 -3.61 11.86 -22.99
C LYS A 72 -2.42 12.61 -22.40
N PHE A 73 -2.50 12.98 -21.13
CA PHE A 73 -1.42 13.67 -20.40
C PHE A 73 -0.38 12.71 -19.82
N GLY A 74 -0.54 11.40 -20.02
CA GLY A 74 0.41 10.39 -19.57
C GLY A 74 0.36 10.09 -18.08
N PHE A 75 -0.67 10.54 -17.35
CA PHE A 75 -0.89 10.18 -15.94
C PHE A 75 -1.33 8.73 -15.78
N LEU A 76 -1.96 8.17 -16.81
CA LEU A 76 -2.38 6.77 -16.89
C LEU A 76 -1.91 6.16 -18.21
N TYR A 77 -1.49 4.90 -18.16
CA TYR A 77 -1.25 4.07 -19.34
C TYR A 77 -2.40 3.09 -19.54
N THR A 78 -2.58 2.65 -20.79
CA THR A 78 -3.59 1.65 -21.13
C THR A 78 -2.96 0.31 -21.47
N PHE A 79 -3.67 -0.77 -21.20
CA PHE A 79 -3.30 -2.12 -21.62
C PHE A 79 -4.54 -2.94 -21.95
N LEU A 80 -4.37 -4.01 -22.73
CA LEU A 80 -5.42 -4.99 -23.04
C LEU A 80 -5.34 -6.17 -22.07
N ASP A 81 -6.48 -6.58 -21.53
CA ASP A 81 -6.58 -7.87 -20.84
C ASP A 81 -6.70 -9.03 -21.86
N PHE A 82 -6.77 -10.27 -21.35
CA PHE A 82 -6.91 -11.46 -22.19
C PHE A 82 -8.28 -11.56 -22.92
N ALA A 83 -9.22 -10.68 -22.61
CA ALA A 83 -10.55 -10.60 -23.22
C ALA A 83 -10.72 -9.33 -24.08
N ASP A 84 -9.60 -8.74 -24.54
CA ASP A 84 -9.52 -7.53 -25.36
C ASP A 84 -10.21 -6.29 -24.75
N LYS A 85 -10.36 -6.26 -23.41
CA LYS A 85 -10.85 -5.09 -22.69
C LYS A 85 -9.69 -4.17 -22.37
N VAL A 86 -9.89 -2.88 -22.61
CA VAL A 86 -8.90 -1.83 -22.29
C VAL A 86 -9.03 -1.43 -20.83
N TYR A 87 -7.90 -1.43 -20.12
CA TYR A 87 -7.77 -0.99 -18.73
C TYR A 87 -6.73 0.11 -18.60
N CYS A 88 -6.86 0.93 -17.56
CA CYS A 88 -5.93 2.00 -17.20
C CYS A 88 -5.16 1.67 -15.93
N VAL A 89 -3.85 1.95 -15.93
CA VAL A 89 -2.92 1.77 -14.79
C VAL A 89 -2.05 3.00 -14.61
N LEU A 90 -1.51 3.17 -13.41
CA LEU A 90 -0.45 4.13 -13.17
C LEU A 90 0.83 3.72 -13.93
N PRO A 91 1.53 4.65 -14.60
CA PRO A 91 2.70 4.32 -15.41
C PRO A 91 3.87 3.74 -14.60
N SER A 92 4.02 4.13 -13.32
CA SER A 92 5.08 3.62 -12.46
C SER A 92 4.76 3.77 -10.97
N ASN A 93 5.57 3.11 -10.13
CA ASN A 93 5.53 3.29 -8.68
C ASN A 93 5.79 4.73 -8.24
N LEU A 94 6.56 5.51 -9.01
CA LEU A 94 6.77 6.92 -8.75
C LEU A 94 5.46 7.71 -8.91
N HIS A 95 4.63 7.39 -9.90
CA HIS A 95 3.32 8.02 -10.07
C HIS A 95 2.39 7.69 -8.89
N ALA A 96 2.42 6.44 -8.42
CA ALA A 96 1.64 6.02 -7.25
C ALA A 96 2.06 6.77 -5.99
N ARG A 97 3.36 6.80 -5.71
CA ARG A 97 3.95 7.53 -4.60
C ARG A 97 3.68 9.03 -4.68
N PHE A 98 3.79 9.63 -5.86
CA PHE A 98 3.53 11.06 -6.05
C PHE A 98 2.06 11.41 -5.80
N LEU A 99 1.12 10.56 -6.21
CA LEU A 99 -0.30 10.74 -5.89
C LEU A 99 -0.56 10.72 -4.38
N GLU A 100 0.10 9.81 -3.65
CA GLU A 100 0.03 9.76 -2.19
C GLU A 100 0.60 11.03 -1.53
N TYR A 101 1.69 11.56 -2.08
CA TYR A 101 2.28 12.78 -1.56
C TYR A 101 1.43 14.03 -1.84
N GLU A 102 0.96 14.18 -3.08
CA GLU A 102 0.35 15.43 -3.55
C GLU A 102 -1.15 15.51 -3.26
N HIS A 103 -1.88 14.39 -3.29
CA HIS A 103 -3.36 14.41 -3.36
C HIS A 103 -4.09 13.53 -2.35
N SER A 104 -3.38 12.74 -1.54
CA SER A 104 -4.01 11.82 -0.58
C SER A 104 -4.43 12.48 0.75
N GLY A 105 -4.31 13.79 0.86
CA GLY A 105 -4.63 14.57 2.07
C GLY A 105 -3.37 14.86 2.89
N GLY A 106 -3.14 16.13 3.19
CA GLY A 106 -1.94 16.59 3.90
C GLY A 106 -1.86 16.07 5.35
N ASP A 107 -0.66 16.18 5.91
CA ASP A 107 -0.24 15.75 7.26
C ASP A 107 -1.04 16.35 8.43
N GLN A 108 -2.16 17.03 8.21
CA GLN A 108 -2.96 17.54 9.31
C GLN A 108 -3.62 16.38 10.05
N PRO A 109 -3.22 16.12 11.31
CA PRO A 109 -3.86 15.10 12.10
C PRO A 109 -5.28 15.60 12.42
N SER A 110 -6.28 15.03 11.75
CA SER A 110 -7.67 15.24 12.14
C SER A 110 -8.00 14.52 13.46
N PHE A 111 -7.09 13.66 13.91
CA PHE A 111 -7.21 12.89 15.14
C PHE A 111 -6.43 13.54 16.29
N GLN A 112 -7.16 13.99 17.33
CA GLN A 112 -6.61 14.44 18.61
C GLN A 112 -6.51 13.30 19.65
N GLY A 113 -6.81 12.06 19.28
CA GLY A 113 -6.77 10.91 20.19
C GLY A 113 -5.38 10.27 20.31
N VAL A 114 -5.18 9.51 21.38
CA VAL A 114 -3.94 8.80 21.70
C VAL A 114 -3.82 7.56 20.81
N GLY A 115 -3.40 7.75 19.56
CA GLY A 115 -3.18 6.71 18.53
C GLY A 115 -2.18 5.61 18.93
N GLY A 116 -2.51 4.78 19.91
CA GLY A 116 -1.57 3.91 20.63
C GLY A 116 -1.31 2.54 19.99
N GLY A 117 -0.40 1.77 20.61
CA GLY A 117 -0.04 0.41 20.20
C GLY A 117 -1.19 -0.62 20.20
N PRO A 118 -2.13 -0.62 21.16
CA PRO A 118 -3.31 -1.48 21.09
C PRO A 118 -4.21 -1.15 19.90
N GLU A 119 -4.36 0.14 19.59
CA GLU A 119 -5.27 0.64 18.56
C GLU A 119 -4.79 0.27 17.14
N ILE A 120 -3.47 0.27 16.88
CA ILE A 120 -2.94 -0.20 15.59
C ILE A 120 -3.19 -1.70 15.39
N ARG A 121 -3.13 -2.51 16.45
CA ARG A 121 -3.40 -3.96 16.37
C ARG A 121 -4.87 -4.22 16.08
N GLU A 122 -5.77 -3.53 16.79
CA GLU A 122 -7.21 -3.60 16.57
C GLU A 122 -7.60 -3.11 15.17
N PHE A 123 -6.99 -2.01 14.71
CA PHE A 123 -7.13 -1.53 13.35
C PHE A 123 -6.72 -2.61 12.34
N CYS A 124 -5.55 -3.21 12.50
CA CYS A 124 -5.09 -4.29 11.61
C CYS A 124 -6.06 -5.48 11.59
N ILE A 125 -6.62 -5.87 12.75
CA ILE A 125 -7.61 -6.95 12.82
C ILE A 125 -8.88 -6.57 12.03
N ARG A 126 -9.40 -5.34 12.18
CA ARG A 126 -10.55 -4.85 11.40
C ARG A 126 -10.27 -4.82 9.90
N ILE A 127 -9.06 -4.39 9.50
CA ILE A 127 -8.64 -4.45 8.09
C ILE A 127 -8.67 -5.89 7.59
N LEU A 128 -8.07 -6.82 8.33
CA LEU A 128 -8.06 -8.24 7.98
C LEU A 128 -9.49 -8.76 7.85
N GLN A 129 -10.40 -8.46 8.78
CA GLN A 129 -11.82 -8.86 8.72
C GLN A 129 -12.56 -8.32 7.48
N SER A 130 -12.15 -7.15 6.98
CA SER A 130 -12.75 -6.48 5.82
C SER A 130 -12.24 -7.00 4.47
N LEU A 131 -11.21 -7.86 4.47
CA LEU A 131 -10.61 -8.32 3.21
C LEU A 131 -11.63 -9.08 2.35
N PRO A 132 -11.75 -8.75 1.05
CA PRO A 132 -12.69 -9.42 0.17
C PRO A 132 -12.23 -10.85 -0.12
N ARG A 133 -12.95 -11.82 0.43
CA ARG A 133 -12.66 -13.25 0.29
C ARG A 133 -12.50 -13.67 -1.18
N GLU A 134 -13.41 -13.23 -2.04
CA GLU A 134 -13.40 -13.55 -3.47
C GLU A 134 -12.10 -13.12 -4.15
N SER A 135 -11.56 -11.95 -3.80
CA SER A 135 -10.28 -11.47 -4.34
C SER A 135 -9.10 -12.30 -3.86
N LEU A 136 -9.12 -12.77 -2.61
CA LEU A 136 -8.03 -13.56 -2.03
C LEU A 136 -8.00 -15.00 -2.58
N GLN A 137 -9.17 -15.56 -2.87
CA GLN A 137 -9.32 -16.89 -3.47
C GLN A 137 -8.99 -16.88 -4.97
N ASN A 138 -9.32 -15.78 -5.66
CA ASN A 138 -9.12 -15.65 -7.10
C ASN A 138 -7.66 -15.35 -7.46
N THR A 139 -6.85 -16.41 -7.43
CA THR A 139 -5.42 -16.41 -7.81
C THR A 139 -5.16 -16.17 -9.30
N PHE A 140 -6.20 -16.18 -10.14
CA PHE A 140 -6.11 -15.98 -11.59
C PHE A 140 -6.48 -14.55 -12.03
N ALA A 141 -6.75 -13.64 -11.09
CA ALA A 141 -7.09 -12.28 -11.44
C ALA A 141 -5.95 -11.63 -12.23
N SER A 142 -6.23 -11.22 -13.46
CA SER A 142 -5.37 -10.43 -14.37
C SER A 142 -5.04 -9.03 -13.84
N ARG A 143 -5.26 -8.77 -12.55
CA ARG A 143 -5.10 -7.47 -11.92
C ARG A 143 -3.66 -7.03 -12.10
N ARG A 144 -3.52 -5.89 -12.77
CA ARG A 144 -2.25 -5.21 -12.93
C ARG A 144 -2.13 -4.11 -11.88
N GLY A 145 -0.93 -3.99 -11.32
CA GLY A 145 -0.56 -2.84 -10.51
C GLY A 145 0.09 -1.73 -11.34
N PRO A 146 0.77 -0.78 -10.70
CA PRO A 146 1.57 0.22 -11.41
C PRO A 146 2.54 -0.41 -12.41
N ALA A 147 2.83 0.31 -13.49
CA ALA A 147 3.59 -0.15 -14.66
C ALA A 147 2.98 -1.38 -15.36
N GLY A 148 1.69 -1.68 -15.16
CA GLY A 148 1.00 -2.76 -15.85
C GLY A 148 1.50 -4.16 -15.47
N ARG A 149 2.21 -4.32 -14.35
CA ARG A 149 2.78 -5.61 -13.93
C ARG A 149 1.70 -6.55 -13.40
N VAL A 150 1.76 -7.83 -13.80
CA VAL A 150 0.93 -8.89 -13.19
C VAL A 150 1.29 -8.97 -11.72
N ARG A 151 0.27 -8.99 -10.85
CA ARG A 151 0.44 -9.11 -9.41
C ARG A 151 0.49 -10.59 -9.03
N ALA A 152 1.53 -11.00 -8.30
CA ALA A 152 1.56 -12.32 -7.68
C ALA A 152 0.55 -12.38 -6.51
N ARG A 153 0.30 -13.58 -5.97
CA ARG A 153 -0.66 -13.76 -4.86
C ARG A 153 -0.33 -12.89 -3.63
N ALA A 154 0.94 -12.82 -3.24
CA ALA A 154 1.38 -11.98 -2.12
C ALA A 154 1.12 -10.49 -2.40
N ASP A 155 1.37 -10.07 -3.63
CA ASP A 155 1.17 -8.70 -4.08
C ASP A 155 -0.32 -8.31 -4.08
N LEU A 156 -1.21 -9.22 -4.52
CA LEU A 156 -2.66 -9.05 -4.49
C LEU A 156 -3.18 -8.89 -3.06
N PHE A 157 -2.72 -9.75 -2.15
CA PHE A 157 -3.07 -9.65 -0.73
C PHE A 157 -2.66 -8.29 -0.15
N GLN A 158 -1.45 -7.82 -0.46
CA GLN A 158 -0.97 -6.51 -0.03
C GLN A 158 -1.79 -5.36 -0.64
N ASP A 159 -2.24 -5.49 -1.89
CA ASP A 159 -3.09 -4.50 -2.55
C ASP A 159 -4.46 -4.42 -1.87
N GLU A 160 -5.08 -5.56 -1.58
CA GLU A 160 -6.36 -5.63 -0.86
C GLU A 160 -6.26 -5.06 0.56
N PHE A 161 -5.16 -5.37 1.27
CA PHE A 161 -4.88 -4.80 2.58
C PHE A 161 -4.77 -3.28 2.51
N TYR A 162 -3.99 -2.75 1.57
CA TYR A 162 -3.83 -1.31 1.34
C TYR A 162 -5.17 -0.63 0.98
N GLN A 163 -5.98 -1.25 0.12
CA GLN A 163 -7.32 -0.75 -0.22
C GLN A 163 -8.25 -0.70 1.00
N CYS A 164 -8.24 -1.74 1.82
CA CYS A 164 -9.05 -1.80 3.03
C CYS A 164 -8.59 -0.74 4.05
N CYS A 165 -7.29 -0.47 4.16
CA CYS A 165 -6.78 0.65 4.97
C CYS A 165 -7.40 1.98 4.52
N TRP A 166 -7.47 2.24 3.22
CA TRP A 166 -8.11 3.44 2.69
C TRP A 166 -9.59 3.53 3.03
N GLY A 167 -10.33 2.42 2.95
CA GLY A 167 -11.77 2.40 3.25
C GLY A 167 -12.11 2.52 4.74
N GLN A 168 -11.22 2.04 5.61
CA GLN A 168 -11.42 1.98 7.06
C GLN A 168 -10.63 3.05 7.83
N ASN A 169 -9.88 3.91 7.14
CA ASN A 169 -9.11 4.99 7.78
C ASN A 169 -10.05 6.07 8.33
N SER A 170 -10.54 5.87 9.55
CA SER A 170 -11.36 6.84 10.28
C SER A 170 -10.55 8.00 10.88
N PHE A 171 -9.22 7.94 10.84
CA PHE A 171 -8.33 8.94 11.43
C PHE A 171 -8.16 10.20 10.56
N GLY A 172 -8.71 10.16 9.34
CA GLY A 172 -8.44 11.13 8.29
C GLY A 172 -7.00 11.04 7.77
N GLY A 173 -6.74 11.71 6.66
CA GLY A 173 -5.41 11.77 6.05
C GLY A 173 -5.05 10.60 5.14
N ALA A 174 -3.83 10.65 4.62
CA ALA A 174 -3.31 9.71 3.64
C ALA A 174 -3.03 8.32 4.24
N VAL A 175 -3.21 7.29 3.41
CA VAL A 175 -2.58 5.98 3.60
C VAL A 175 -1.45 5.89 2.59
N THR A 176 -0.23 5.65 3.05
CA THR A 176 0.93 5.53 2.17
C THR A 176 1.42 4.09 2.12
N ARG A 177 2.04 3.71 1.00
CA ARG A 177 2.65 2.40 0.84
C ARG A 177 4.13 2.54 0.53
N ASP A 178 4.93 1.56 0.97
CA ASP A 178 6.30 1.40 0.51
C ASP A 178 6.33 0.98 -0.98
N TRP A 179 6.31 1.96 -1.87
CA TRP A 179 6.41 1.79 -3.32
C TRP A 179 7.80 1.35 -3.81
N THR A 180 8.80 1.28 -2.93
CA THR A 180 10.12 0.72 -3.26
C THR A 180 10.09 -0.82 -3.20
N ARG A 181 9.14 -1.39 -2.44
CA ARG A 181 8.93 -2.84 -2.25
C ARG A 181 7.54 -3.24 -2.71
N THR A 182 7.32 -3.12 -4.02
CA THR A 182 6.03 -3.46 -4.65
C THR A 182 5.96 -4.88 -5.14
N THR A 183 7.07 -5.60 -5.17
CA THR A 183 7.12 -7.01 -5.56
C THR A 183 7.68 -7.83 -4.42
N GLY A 184 6.97 -8.89 -4.07
CA GLY A 184 7.48 -9.91 -3.18
C GLY A 184 6.75 -9.97 -1.85
N ALA A 185 7.31 -10.75 -0.94
CA ALA A 185 6.64 -11.20 0.27
C ALA A 185 6.58 -10.15 1.38
N ARG A 186 7.18 -8.96 1.22
CA ARG A 186 7.25 -7.91 2.25
C ARG A 186 6.94 -6.54 1.66
N THR A 187 6.08 -5.79 2.34
CA THR A 187 5.85 -4.37 2.08
C THR A 187 5.55 -3.66 3.40
N ALA A 188 5.29 -2.36 3.36
CA ALA A 188 4.77 -1.62 4.50
C ALA A 188 3.68 -0.65 4.07
N VAL A 189 2.73 -0.42 4.98
CA VAL A 189 1.69 0.60 4.87
C VAL A 189 1.83 1.54 6.04
N GLU A 190 1.72 2.85 5.81
CA GLU A 190 1.76 3.85 6.88
C GLU A 190 0.49 4.69 6.88
N ILE A 191 0.17 5.20 8.06
CA ILE A 191 -0.89 6.19 8.27
C ILE A 191 -0.22 7.38 8.96
N PRO A 192 0.35 8.33 8.19
CA PRO A 192 1.18 9.41 8.73
C PRO A 192 0.45 10.27 9.77
N ALA A 193 -0.86 10.51 9.58
CA ALA A 193 -1.67 11.31 10.49
C ALA A 193 -1.61 10.85 11.95
N VAL A 194 -1.48 9.55 12.20
CA VAL A 194 -1.33 8.97 13.55
C VAL A 194 0.08 8.39 13.81
N GLY A 195 0.99 8.55 12.85
CA GLY A 195 2.35 8.03 12.92
C GLY A 195 2.42 6.51 12.99
N TRP A 196 1.53 5.79 12.31
CA TRP A 196 1.50 4.33 12.33
C TRP A 196 2.25 3.72 11.14
N ARG A 197 2.96 2.63 11.39
CA ARG A 197 3.55 1.77 10.35
C ARG A 197 3.18 0.30 10.54
N ILE A 198 2.71 -0.31 9.47
CA ILE A 198 2.31 -1.72 9.42
C ILE A 198 3.26 -2.42 8.46
N GLU A 199 4.17 -3.24 8.97
CA GLU A 199 5.01 -4.13 8.16
C GLU A 199 4.19 -5.37 7.80
N LEU A 200 3.93 -5.56 6.50
CA LEU A 200 3.10 -6.65 6.01
C LEU A 200 3.99 -7.72 5.36
N LEU A 201 4.02 -8.90 5.98
CA LEU A 201 4.78 -10.05 5.53
C LEU A 201 3.80 -11.13 5.07
N HIS A 202 3.90 -11.57 3.83
CA HIS A 202 3.05 -12.62 3.27
C HIS A 202 3.92 -13.77 2.76
N GLY A 203 3.85 -14.93 3.41
CA GLY A 203 4.58 -16.13 3.00
C GLY A 203 5.18 -16.91 4.16
N PHE A 204 6.30 -17.59 3.91
CA PHE A 204 6.95 -18.44 4.90
C PHE A 204 7.75 -17.61 5.90
N ALA A 205 7.48 -17.84 7.19
CA ALA A 205 8.13 -17.15 8.31
C ALA A 205 9.67 -17.15 8.24
N ALA A 206 10.26 -18.26 7.77
CA ALA A 206 11.71 -18.43 7.67
C ALA A 206 12.39 -17.47 6.68
N CYS A 207 11.63 -16.83 5.78
CA CYS A 207 12.17 -15.87 4.82
C CYS A 207 12.41 -14.47 5.40
N PHE A 208 12.04 -14.23 6.66
CA PHE A 208 12.06 -12.90 7.26
C PHE A 208 12.95 -12.82 8.49
N ASP A 209 13.84 -11.83 8.50
CA ASP A 209 14.61 -11.45 9.69
C ASP A 209 13.84 -10.40 10.49
N LEU A 210 13.13 -10.85 11.52
CA LEU A 210 12.34 -9.95 12.39
C LEU A 210 13.21 -8.97 13.18
N ARG A 211 14.48 -9.31 13.47
CA ARG A 211 15.38 -8.41 14.19
C ARG A 211 15.80 -7.25 13.30
N ALA A 212 16.04 -7.51 12.02
CA ALA A 212 16.32 -6.46 11.05
C ALA A 212 15.11 -5.53 10.88
N ILE A 213 13.89 -6.08 10.82
CA ILE A 213 12.65 -5.29 10.75
C ILE A 213 12.47 -4.43 12.02
N ALA A 214 12.66 -5.02 13.19
CA ALA A 214 12.55 -4.31 14.47
C ALA A 214 13.56 -3.18 14.58
N ARG A 215 14.81 -3.41 14.17
CA ARG A 215 15.85 -2.37 14.12
C ARG A 215 15.49 -1.23 13.16
N GLN A 216 14.97 -1.56 11.97
CA GLN A 216 14.52 -0.58 11.00
C GLN A 216 13.40 0.30 11.58
N CYS A 217 12.38 -0.30 12.19
CA CYS A 217 11.26 0.43 12.77
C CYS A 217 11.70 1.25 14.00
N GLY A 218 12.58 0.71 14.85
CA GLY A 218 13.20 1.43 15.96
C GLY A 218 13.92 2.70 15.48
N GLY A 219 14.74 2.60 14.43
CA GLY A 219 15.41 3.77 13.85
C GLY A 219 14.46 4.79 13.19
N LEU A 220 13.25 4.40 12.77
CA LEU A 220 12.21 5.34 12.31
C LEU A 220 11.53 6.03 13.50
N MET A 221 11.32 5.31 14.61
CA MET A 221 10.79 5.88 15.85
C MET A 221 11.75 6.90 16.46
N GLU A 222 13.04 6.56 16.56
CA GLU A 222 14.09 7.48 17.07
C GLU A 222 14.16 8.78 16.27
N ARG A 223 13.91 8.71 14.95
CA ARG A 223 13.87 9.86 14.04
C ARG A 223 12.51 10.58 14.02
N GLY A 224 11.55 10.17 14.84
CA GLY A 224 10.20 10.75 14.92
C GLY A 224 9.36 10.57 13.65
N LYS A 225 9.73 9.65 12.75
CA LYS A 225 8.98 9.39 11.51
C LYS A 225 7.73 8.56 11.74
N ILE A 226 7.75 7.70 12.75
CA ILE A 226 6.62 6.89 13.19
C ILE A 226 6.55 6.91 14.72
N ARG A 227 5.37 6.70 15.27
CA ARG A 227 5.10 6.60 16.71
C ARG A 227 4.86 5.17 17.15
N HIS A 228 4.13 4.40 16.34
CA HIS A 228 3.80 3.01 16.62
C HIS A 228 3.95 2.16 15.38
N TRP A 229 4.28 0.89 15.58
CA TRP A 229 4.38 -0.06 14.49
C TRP A 229 3.97 -1.46 14.91
N VAL A 230 3.58 -2.24 13.91
CA VAL A 230 3.21 -3.65 14.05
C VAL A 230 3.72 -4.43 12.85
N VAL A 231 4.07 -5.70 13.06
CA VAL A 231 4.40 -6.65 12.00
C VAL A 231 3.25 -7.63 11.87
N LEU A 232 2.63 -7.69 10.70
CA LEU A 232 1.65 -8.71 10.35
C LEU A 232 2.33 -9.81 9.55
N LEU A 233 2.61 -10.95 10.19
CA LEU A 233 3.07 -12.14 9.49
C LEU A 233 1.88 -12.99 9.06
N CYS A 234 1.47 -12.80 7.82
CA CYS A 234 0.39 -13.48 7.14
C CYS A 234 0.90 -14.76 6.47
N ALA A 235 0.53 -15.92 7.00
CA ALA A 235 0.96 -17.21 6.51
C ALA A 235 -0.22 -18.18 6.40
N VAL A 236 -0.03 -19.24 5.61
CA VAL A 236 -0.94 -20.39 5.56
C VAL A 236 -0.71 -21.37 6.71
N GLU A 237 0.49 -21.34 7.32
CA GLU A 237 0.87 -22.23 8.42
C GLU A 237 1.69 -21.50 9.49
N GLN A 238 1.69 -22.05 10.70
CA GLN A 238 2.53 -21.56 11.79
C GLN A 238 3.99 -21.98 11.54
N GLY A 239 4.78 -21.09 10.94
CA GLY A 239 6.22 -21.25 10.83
C GLY A 239 6.97 -20.75 12.06
N ARG A 240 8.14 -21.35 12.36
CA ARG A 240 9.12 -20.73 13.26
C ARG A 240 9.70 -19.51 12.57
N VAL A 241 9.59 -18.35 13.22
CA VAL A 241 10.24 -17.13 12.73
C VAL A 241 11.66 -17.03 13.28
N GLN A 242 12.56 -16.44 12.51
CA GLN A 242 13.91 -16.16 12.98
C GLN A 242 13.92 -14.86 13.79
N GLY A 243 14.36 -14.94 15.04
CA GLY A 243 14.41 -13.81 15.97
C GLY A 243 13.08 -13.55 16.68
N SER A 244 13.07 -12.54 17.56
CA SER A 244 11.90 -12.11 18.33
C SER A 244 11.52 -10.68 17.97
N CYS A 245 10.22 -10.42 17.88
CA CYS A 245 9.66 -9.09 17.73
C CYS A 245 8.41 -8.99 18.62
N GLU A 246 8.39 -8.04 19.55
CA GLU A 246 7.27 -7.84 20.48
C GLU A 246 6.01 -7.28 19.81
N ASN A 247 6.20 -6.62 18.65
CA ASN A 247 5.15 -6.02 17.84
C ASN A 247 4.64 -6.96 16.74
N LEU A 248 4.90 -8.25 16.86
CA LEU A 248 4.48 -9.26 15.89
C LEU A 248 3.06 -9.78 16.16
N LEU A 249 2.24 -9.77 15.12
CA LEU A 249 1.00 -10.52 15.02
C LEU A 249 1.16 -11.62 13.98
N HIS A 250 1.04 -12.86 14.42
CA HIS A 250 0.94 -14.01 13.52
C HIS A 250 -0.50 -14.17 13.05
N VAL A 251 -0.72 -14.00 11.76
CA VAL A 251 -2.02 -14.17 11.10
C VAL A 251 -1.97 -15.44 10.27
N VAL A 252 -2.77 -16.43 10.65
CA VAL A 252 -2.84 -17.72 9.95
C VAL A 252 -4.21 -17.85 9.31
N PHE A 253 -4.27 -17.83 7.98
CA PHE A 253 -5.50 -18.04 7.22
C PHE A 253 -5.84 -19.53 7.14
N LYS A 254 -7.13 -19.84 7.30
CA LYS A 254 -7.69 -21.19 7.23
C LYS A 254 -8.83 -21.24 6.21
N ASP A 255 -9.18 -22.46 5.79
CA ASP A 255 -10.33 -22.76 4.94
C ASP A 255 -10.42 -21.87 3.70
N ASP A 256 -9.29 -21.76 2.98
CA ASP A 256 -9.19 -20.97 1.76
C ASP A 256 -9.63 -19.50 1.96
N PHE A 257 -9.03 -18.84 2.96
CA PHE A 257 -9.38 -17.47 3.37
C PHE A 257 -10.85 -17.30 3.76
N ALA A 258 -11.49 -18.29 4.39
CA ALA A 258 -12.78 -18.06 5.06
C ALA A 258 -12.58 -17.52 6.48
N ARG A 259 -11.51 -17.96 7.16
CA ARG A 259 -11.21 -17.63 8.55
C ARG A 259 -9.75 -17.30 8.73
N PHE A 260 -9.41 -16.58 9.79
CA PHE A 260 -8.03 -16.42 10.22
C PHE A 260 -7.90 -16.43 11.73
N THR A 261 -6.74 -16.86 12.22
CA THR A 261 -6.38 -16.74 13.64
C THR A 261 -5.26 -15.75 13.81
N VAL A 262 -5.37 -14.90 14.83
CA VAL A 262 -4.32 -13.96 15.22
C VAL A 262 -3.69 -14.46 16.52
N LYS A 263 -2.36 -14.55 16.52
CA LYS A 263 -1.58 -14.85 17.73
C LYS A 263 -0.63 -13.69 18.00
N ALA A 264 -0.85 -13.02 19.13
CA ALA A 264 0.08 -12.07 19.73
C ALA A 264 0.70 -12.75 20.96
N SER A 265 1.96 -12.45 21.28
CA SER A 265 2.72 -12.96 22.43
C SER A 265 1.87 -13.46 23.63
N GLY A 266 1.53 -14.75 23.63
CA GLY A 266 0.81 -15.45 24.72
C GLY A 266 -0.68 -15.77 24.52
N GLY A 267 -1.40 -15.10 23.60
CA GLY A 267 -2.83 -15.29 23.38
C GLY A 267 -3.20 -15.64 21.93
N ARG A 268 -4.26 -16.44 21.73
CA ARG A 268 -4.79 -16.81 20.40
C ARG A 268 -6.24 -16.37 20.29
N LEU A 269 -6.54 -15.58 19.28
CA LEU A 269 -7.90 -15.18 18.91
C LEU A 269 -8.24 -15.72 17.51
N GLU A 270 -9.48 -16.13 17.28
CA GLU A 270 -9.99 -16.64 16.00
C GLU A 270 -11.09 -15.72 15.47
N PHE A 271 -11.03 -15.41 14.17
CA PHE A 271 -11.92 -14.47 13.49
C PHE A 271 -12.40 -15.04 12.15
N SER A 272 -13.58 -14.59 11.70
CA SER A 272 -14.13 -14.86 10.37
C SER A 272 -14.00 -13.65 9.45
N LEU A 273 -13.81 -13.87 8.15
CA LEU A 273 -13.77 -12.80 7.15
C LEU A 273 -15.19 -12.37 6.74
N GLY A 274 -15.39 -11.07 6.47
CA GLY A 274 -16.66 -10.53 5.98
C GLY A 274 -17.76 -10.36 7.02
N GLN A 275 -17.43 -10.43 8.31
CA GLN A 275 -18.34 -10.08 9.41
C GLN A 275 -17.98 -8.67 9.91
N LEU A 276 -18.61 -7.66 9.31
CA LEU A 276 -18.71 -6.31 9.88
C LEU A 276 -20.19 -6.00 10.11
#